data_AF-A0A425WJ49-F1
#
_entry.id   AF-A0A425WJ49-F1
#
_cell.length_a   1.000
_cell.length_b   1.000
_cell.length_c   1.000
_cell.angle_alpha   90.00
_cell.angle_beta   90.00
_cell.angle_gamma   90.00
#
_symmetry.space_group_name_H-M   'P 1'
#
loop_
_entity.id
_entity.type
_entity.pdbx_description
1 polymer ?
#
loop_
_entity_poly.entity_id
_entity_poly.type
_entity_poly.pdbx_seq_one_letter_code
_entity_poly.pdbx_strand_id
1 'polypeptide(L)'
;MVGGTTMRLRDAENYLIGLDMGTGSVGWAVTDTEGNLMHFNGQPTWGSRIFPTASTAAEARSHRGQRRRYERRRQRIVLLQGFFKDEMDKVDPDFFLRLNQSMLLLEDRDDRISSDVYALFNDPGFTDKEYYDRYPTIYHLRKRLIEDPSKADIRLVYLALHNIVKHRGNFLHQDNKKLSASNSGMVGSVEEFLNAFVDWCDNKDISTSLSGDADALDETAQKITAILEDPHISRGDKYKQFSDLLNTEKAYKKSIADQLGKAAIGYKVDFKKFFSIEGETDYSFMLSEDEKVEEFMPACPDDGQYLFEMLQKVYSAYILSGILEGAKEGETISFIKARDFDTYGKQLKTLKRLVGTHVPDAYDSFFRGKTISDDKGNSNHSYQKRGSAGYTLYDLDHGSGSYDRFKKDVVDLFEGENSKADPAVLSDPDYLQMKEGFEHERFLRRQKTSDNGAIPYQFHLEELRKICENQGKYYPFLLTEEDKLTSLVEFRIPYYVGPLTTKNAAQDGQGKNRFA
;
A
#
# COMPACT_ATOMS: atom_id res chain seq x y z
N MET A 1 22.40 71.21 -0.63
CA MET A 1 21.57 70.01 -0.89
C MET A 1 20.51 70.42 -1.89
N VAL A 2 20.67 70.00 -3.15
CA VAL A 2 19.72 70.30 -4.23
C VAL A 2 18.42 69.57 -3.89
N GLY A 3 17.34 70.32 -3.69
CA GLY A 3 16.00 69.76 -3.50
C GLY A 3 15.54 69.16 -4.82
N GLY A 4 15.69 67.84 -4.96
CA GLY A 4 15.18 67.11 -6.12
C GLY A 4 13.65 67.18 -6.13
N THR A 5 13.10 67.78 -7.19
CA THR A 5 11.66 67.80 -7.46
C THR A 5 11.18 66.36 -7.59
N THR A 6 10.39 65.88 -6.64
CA THR A 6 9.83 64.52 -6.68
C THR A 6 8.83 64.43 -7.83
N MET A 7 9.11 63.61 -8.85
CA MET A 7 8.21 63.46 -10.00
C MET A 7 6.89 62.80 -9.58
N ARG A 8 5.78 63.50 -9.81
CA ARG A 8 4.43 63.02 -9.48
C ARG A 8 3.83 62.27 -10.66
N LEU A 9 3.30 61.08 -10.40
CA LEU A 9 2.66 60.23 -11.41
C LEU A 9 1.48 60.91 -12.12
N ARG A 10 0.73 61.76 -11.41
CA ARG A 10 -0.44 62.47 -11.97
C ARG A 10 -0.10 63.53 -13.00
N ASP A 11 1.15 63.98 -13.01
CA ASP A 11 1.60 65.10 -13.84
C ASP A 11 2.38 64.60 -15.07
N ALA A 12 2.50 63.28 -15.26
CA ALA A 12 3.23 62.68 -16.38
C ALA A 12 2.30 62.31 -17.55
N GLU A 13 2.71 62.68 -18.76
CA GLU A 13 2.06 62.24 -20.00
C GLU A 13 2.39 60.78 -20.36
N ASN A 14 3.62 60.34 -20.07
CA ASN A 14 4.10 58.98 -20.34
C ASN A 14 4.82 58.43 -19.11
N TYR A 15 4.68 57.14 -18.86
CA TYR A 15 5.36 56.41 -17.80
C TYR A 15 5.60 54.95 -18.20
N LEU A 16 6.54 54.29 -17.54
CA LEU A 16 6.89 52.89 -17.74
C LEU A 16 6.52 52.10 -16.48
N ILE A 17 6.00 50.88 -16.65
CA ILE A 17 5.75 49.95 -15.55
C ILE A 17 6.68 48.75 -15.72
N GLY A 18 7.55 48.52 -14.73
CA GLY A 18 8.25 47.25 -14.56
C GLY A 18 7.40 46.30 -13.72
N LEU A 19 7.23 45.06 -14.19
CA LEU A 19 6.58 43.98 -13.45
C LEU A 19 7.56 42.82 -13.28
N ASP A 20 7.69 42.33 -12.06
CA ASP A 20 8.45 41.12 -11.73
C ASP A 20 7.48 40.06 -11.21
N MET A 21 7.17 39.07 -12.06
CA MET A 21 6.14 38.06 -11.77
C MET A 21 6.78 36.75 -11.30
N GLY A 22 6.84 36.58 -9.97
CA GLY A 22 7.22 35.35 -9.31
C GLY A 22 6.03 34.44 -8.98
N THR A 23 6.33 33.24 -8.49
CA THR A 23 5.32 32.22 -8.15
C THR A 23 4.51 32.53 -6.89
N GLY A 24 5.00 33.42 -6.02
CA GLY A 24 4.33 33.87 -4.79
C GLY A 24 4.38 35.38 -4.58
N SER A 25 4.82 36.14 -5.59
CA SER A 25 4.83 37.59 -5.52
C SER A 25 4.78 38.23 -6.90
N VAL A 26 4.11 39.38 -7.00
CA VAL A 26 4.22 40.26 -8.17
C VAL A 26 4.76 41.60 -7.70
N GLY A 27 6.01 41.89 -8.04
CA GLY A 27 6.65 43.18 -7.85
C GLY A 27 6.26 44.16 -8.94
N TRP A 28 6.12 45.44 -8.59
CA TRP A 28 5.95 46.52 -9.57
C TRP A 28 6.80 47.73 -9.21
N ALA A 29 7.19 48.48 -10.23
CA ALA A 29 7.73 49.82 -10.10
C ALA A 29 7.27 50.66 -11.29
N VAL A 30 6.94 51.93 -11.06
CA VAL A 30 6.58 52.88 -12.11
C VAL A 30 7.65 53.96 -12.21
N THR A 31 8.23 54.12 -13.40
CA THR A 31 9.26 55.12 -13.68
C THR A 31 8.82 56.07 -14.79
N ASP A 32 9.46 57.22 -14.88
CA ASP A 32 9.43 58.03 -16.10
C ASP A 32 10.26 57.37 -17.22
N THR A 33 10.37 58.05 -18.37
CA THR A 33 11.16 57.61 -19.53
C THR A 33 12.67 57.69 -19.32
N GLU A 34 13.14 58.38 -18.28
CA GLU A 34 14.55 58.53 -17.91
C GLU A 34 14.98 57.51 -16.83
N GLY A 35 14.01 56.72 -16.31
CA GLY A 35 14.24 55.69 -15.30
C GLY A 35 14.09 56.18 -13.85
N ASN A 36 13.60 57.39 -13.62
CA ASN A 36 13.38 57.91 -12.27
C ASN A 36 12.06 57.37 -11.68
N LEU A 37 12.08 56.97 -10.40
CA LEU A 37 10.91 56.45 -9.71
C LEU A 37 9.85 57.54 -9.48
N MET A 38 8.63 57.26 -9.90
CA MET A 38 7.51 58.18 -9.76
C MET A 38 6.84 58.09 -8.38
N HIS A 39 6.03 59.09 -8.04
CA HIS A 39 5.32 59.14 -6.76
C HIS A 39 3.83 59.45 -6.95
N PHE A 40 2.97 58.75 -6.22
CA PHE A 40 1.54 59.01 -6.17
C PHE A 40 1.15 59.41 -4.74
N ASN A 41 0.56 60.60 -4.57
CA ASN A 41 0.24 61.18 -3.26
C ASN A 41 1.42 61.17 -2.26
N GLY A 42 2.64 61.44 -2.75
CA GLY A 42 3.85 61.46 -1.93
C GLY A 42 4.43 60.08 -1.58
N GLN A 43 3.80 58.99 -2.03
CA GLN A 43 4.30 57.63 -1.86
C GLN A 43 4.98 57.14 -3.14
N PRO A 44 6.13 56.46 -3.05
CA PRO A 44 6.81 55.90 -4.22
C PRO A 44 5.94 54.83 -4.89
N THR A 45 5.89 54.84 -6.23
CA THR A 45 5.05 53.92 -7.02
C THR A 45 5.75 52.59 -7.27
N TRP A 46 6.27 51.99 -6.21
CA TRP A 46 6.82 50.64 -6.22
C TRP A 46 6.19 49.80 -5.11
N GLY A 47 6.26 48.49 -5.25
CA GLY A 47 5.74 47.59 -4.24
C GLY A 47 5.77 46.16 -4.70
N SER A 48 5.28 45.28 -3.84
CA SER A 48 5.10 43.88 -4.18
C SER A 48 3.83 43.35 -3.55
N ARG A 49 3.07 42.59 -4.33
CA ARG A 49 1.90 41.85 -3.86
C ARG A 49 2.37 40.45 -3.58
N ILE A 50 2.46 40.08 -2.32
CA ILE A 50 2.77 38.72 -1.88
C ILE A 50 1.47 37.92 -1.80
N PHE A 51 1.47 36.70 -2.29
CA PHE A 51 0.36 35.75 -2.20
C PHE A 51 0.89 34.33 -2.00
N PRO A 52 0.10 33.42 -1.39
CA PRO A 52 0.48 32.02 -1.31
C PRO A 52 0.69 31.43 -2.71
N THR A 53 1.78 30.71 -2.90
CA THR A 53 2.04 29.99 -4.15
C THR A 53 0.91 29.03 -4.48
N ALA A 54 0.50 28.99 -5.76
CA ALA A 54 -0.56 28.10 -6.19
C ALA A 54 -0.16 26.62 -6.03
N SER A 55 -1.02 25.82 -5.41
CA SER A 55 -0.86 24.37 -5.39
C SER A 55 -1.11 23.77 -6.78
N THR A 56 -0.36 22.74 -7.13
CA THR A 56 -0.58 22.00 -8.37
C THR A 56 -1.89 21.19 -8.31
N ALA A 57 -2.44 20.80 -9.46
CA ALA A 57 -3.65 19.98 -9.52
C ALA A 57 -3.41 18.50 -9.14
N ALA A 58 -2.17 18.09 -8.84
CA ALA A 58 -1.79 16.71 -8.54
C ALA A 58 -2.48 16.19 -7.27
N GLU A 59 -2.46 16.96 -6.18
CA GLU A 59 -3.09 16.60 -4.91
C GLU A 59 -4.62 16.44 -5.07
N ALA A 60 -5.26 17.40 -5.75
CA ALA A 60 -6.69 17.34 -6.05
C ALA A 60 -7.06 16.12 -6.93
N ARG A 61 -6.15 15.68 -7.81
CA ARG A 61 -6.30 14.46 -8.62
C ARG A 61 -6.22 13.21 -7.76
N SER A 62 -5.24 13.12 -6.83
CA SER A 62 -5.10 12.00 -5.90
C SER A 62 -6.38 11.79 -5.08
N HIS A 63 -6.86 12.83 -4.39
CA HIS A 63 -8.11 12.75 -3.61
C HIS A 63 -9.33 12.36 -4.47
N ARG A 64 -9.41 12.81 -5.72
CA ARG A 64 -10.49 12.42 -6.64
C ARG A 64 -10.39 10.95 -7.04
N GLY A 65 -9.18 10.43 -7.28
CA GLY A 65 -8.91 9.02 -7.53
C GLY A 65 -9.37 8.14 -6.37
N GLN A 66 -8.96 8.50 -5.15
CA GLN A 66 -9.31 7.79 -3.92
C GLN A 66 -10.83 7.73 -3.70
N ARG A 67 -11.55 8.86 -3.81
CA ARG A 67 -13.02 8.88 -3.68
C ARG A 67 -13.69 7.91 -4.65
N ARG A 68 -13.24 7.89 -5.91
CA ARG A 68 -13.77 6.95 -6.93
C ARG A 68 -13.44 5.49 -6.57
N ARG A 69 -12.24 5.21 -6.06
CA ARG A 69 -11.82 3.86 -5.63
C ARG A 69 -12.68 3.36 -4.46
N TYR A 70 -12.94 4.20 -3.46
CA TYR A 70 -13.80 3.87 -2.32
C TYR A 70 -15.25 3.63 -2.74
N GLU A 71 -15.82 4.48 -3.58
CA GLU A 71 -17.19 4.32 -4.05
C GLU A 71 -17.36 3.04 -4.87
N ARG A 72 -16.44 2.76 -5.80
CA ARG A 72 -16.44 1.50 -6.58
C ARG A 72 -16.26 0.27 -5.69
N ARG A 73 -15.44 0.36 -4.64
CA ARG A 73 -15.30 -0.72 -3.64
C ARG A 73 -16.63 -0.96 -2.93
N ARG A 74 -17.33 0.09 -2.51
CA ARG A 74 -18.66 -0.01 -1.89
C ARG A 74 -19.67 -0.64 -2.84
N GLN A 75 -19.71 -0.18 -4.10
CA GLN A 75 -20.60 -0.74 -5.14
C GLN A 75 -20.40 -2.25 -5.31
N ARG A 76 -19.14 -2.73 -5.36
CA ARG A 76 -18.87 -4.18 -5.43
C ARG A 76 -19.43 -4.96 -4.24
N ILE A 77 -19.33 -4.40 -3.03
CA ILE A 77 -19.89 -5.04 -1.84
C ILE A 77 -21.42 -5.03 -1.87
N VAL A 78 -22.05 -3.95 -2.32
CA VAL A 78 -23.51 -3.90 -2.50
C VAL A 78 -23.98 -4.94 -3.52
N LEU A 79 -23.27 -5.08 -4.65
CA LEU A 79 -23.57 -6.13 -5.64
C LEU A 79 -23.42 -7.53 -5.04
N LEU A 80 -22.35 -7.78 -4.29
CA LEU A 80 -22.16 -9.06 -3.58
C LEU A 80 -23.31 -9.34 -2.59
N GLN A 81 -23.72 -8.35 -1.79
CA GLN A 81 -24.87 -8.48 -0.90
C GLN A 81 -26.15 -8.80 -1.68
N GLY A 82 -26.35 -8.18 -2.84
CA GLY A 82 -27.47 -8.47 -3.74
C GLY A 82 -27.52 -9.94 -4.17
N PHE A 83 -26.38 -10.52 -4.57
CA PHE A 83 -26.32 -11.95 -4.94
C PHE A 83 -26.66 -12.89 -3.77
N PHE A 84 -26.26 -12.53 -2.55
CA PHE A 84 -26.47 -13.35 -1.37
C PHE A 84 -27.83 -13.13 -0.68
N LYS A 85 -28.57 -12.07 -1.03
CA LYS A 85 -29.74 -11.59 -0.27
C LYS A 85 -30.77 -12.69 0.00
N ASP A 86 -31.19 -13.39 -1.05
CA ASP A 86 -32.28 -14.36 -0.95
C ASP A 86 -31.92 -15.56 -0.06
N GLU A 87 -30.69 -16.07 -0.15
CA GLU A 87 -30.21 -17.16 0.72
C GLU A 87 -29.88 -16.68 2.13
N MET A 88 -29.39 -15.44 2.26
CA MET A 88 -29.12 -14.82 3.56
C MET A 88 -30.41 -14.63 4.35
N ASP A 89 -31.47 -14.11 3.74
CA ASP A 89 -32.74 -13.83 4.41
C ASP A 89 -33.41 -15.07 5.00
N LYS A 90 -33.17 -16.24 4.39
CA LYS A 90 -33.69 -17.53 4.88
C LYS A 90 -33.05 -17.97 6.19
N VAL A 91 -31.82 -17.52 6.44
CA VAL A 91 -31.03 -17.88 7.62
C VAL A 91 -31.07 -16.75 8.65
N ASP A 92 -30.86 -15.53 8.19
CA ASP A 92 -30.63 -14.35 9.03
C ASP A 92 -30.96 -13.05 8.27
N PRO A 93 -32.23 -12.59 8.30
CA PRO A 93 -32.71 -11.45 7.52
C PRO A 93 -32.07 -10.10 7.89
N ASP A 94 -31.53 -9.99 9.11
CA ASP A 94 -30.92 -8.75 9.60
C ASP A 94 -29.38 -8.79 9.57
N PHE A 95 -28.78 -9.85 9.03
CA PHE A 95 -27.32 -9.99 8.94
C PHE A 95 -26.64 -8.81 8.23
N PHE A 96 -27.13 -8.41 7.06
CA PHE A 96 -26.53 -7.28 6.34
C PHE A 96 -26.81 -5.93 7.01
N LEU A 97 -27.93 -5.81 7.73
CA LEU A 97 -28.23 -4.60 8.50
C LEU A 97 -27.20 -4.44 9.64
N ARG A 98 -26.97 -5.50 10.43
CA ARG A 98 -25.93 -5.53 11.47
C ARG A 98 -24.56 -5.19 10.91
N LEU A 99 -24.16 -5.84 9.83
CA LEU A 99 -22.85 -5.61 9.24
C LEU A 99 -22.67 -4.14 8.81
N ASN A 100 -23.68 -3.56 8.18
CA ASN A 100 -23.66 -2.18 7.69
C ASN A 100 -23.71 -1.15 8.83
N GLN A 101 -24.32 -1.47 9.97
CA GLN A 101 -24.42 -0.61 11.15
C GLN A 101 -23.41 -0.95 12.26
N SER A 102 -22.42 -1.81 11.98
CA SER A 102 -21.41 -2.25 12.96
C SER A 102 -20.56 -1.13 13.56
N MET A 103 -20.46 0.01 12.87
CA MET A 103 -19.74 1.21 13.32
C MET A 103 -20.59 2.13 14.22
N LEU A 104 -21.91 1.91 14.30
CA LEU A 104 -22.81 2.72 15.11
C LEU A 104 -22.78 2.26 16.57
N LEU A 105 -22.99 3.21 17.49
CA LEU A 105 -23.28 2.91 18.89
C LEU A 105 -24.58 2.13 18.98
N LEU A 106 -24.72 1.32 20.02
CA LEU A 106 -25.90 0.44 20.20
C LEU A 106 -27.21 1.23 20.15
N GLU A 107 -27.23 2.44 20.72
CA GLU A 107 -28.38 3.35 20.76
C GLU A 107 -28.74 3.99 19.41
N ASP A 108 -27.80 4.02 18.46
CA ASP A 108 -28.00 4.58 17.12
C ASP A 108 -28.38 3.51 16.07
N ARG A 109 -28.45 2.24 16.49
CA ARG A 109 -28.79 1.13 15.60
C ARG A 109 -30.29 1.07 15.33
N ASP A 110 -30.65 0.47 14.20
CA ASP A 110 -32.04 0.14 13.86
C ASP A 110 -32.66 -0.73 14.96
N ASP A 111 -33.91 -0.42 15.34
CA ASP A 111 -34.63 -1.08 16.42
C ASP A 111 -34.63 -2.61 16.29
N ARG A 112 -34.64 -3.14 15.07
CA ARG A 112 -34.61 -4.57 14.78
C ARG A 112 -33.37 -5.29 15.31
N ILE A 113 -32.25 -4.57 15.45
CA ILE A 113 -30.95 -5.10 15.90
C ILE A 113 -30.45 -4.40 17.17
N SER A 114 -31.30 -3.60 17.81
CA SER A 114 -30.98 -2.85 19.02
C SER A 114 -30.60 -3.76 20.21
N SER A 115 -31.10 -5.00 20.23
CA SER A 115 -30.75 -6.02 21.23
C SER A 115 -29.48 -6.81 20.88
N ASP A 116 -28.96 -6.68 19.66
CA ASP A 116 -27.84 -7.48 19.19
C ASP A 116 -26.52 -6.96 19.75
N VAL A 117 -25.86 -7.80 20.54
CA VAL A 117 -24.58 -7.49 21.18
C VAL A 117 -23.44 -7.57 20.15
N TYR A 118 -23.50 -8.57 19.27
CA TYR A 118 -22.44 -8.91 18.33
C TYR A 118 -22.76 -8.45 16.91
N ALA A 119 -21.71 -8.23 16.11
CA ALA A 119 -21.85 -7.65 14.78
C ALA A 119 -22.13 -8.71 13.69
N LEU A 120 -21.68 -9.95 13.88
CA LEU A 120 -21.81 -11.00 12.87
C LEU A 120 -22.86 -12.04 13.29
N PHE A 121 -22.73 -12.60 14.49
CA PHE A 121 -23.51 -13.74 14.95
C PHE A 121 -24.07 -13.51 16.35
N ASN A 122 -25.38 -13.69 16.50
CA ASN A 122 -26.10 -13.61 17.77
C ASN A 122 -26.93 -14.89 18.02
N ASP A 123 -26.57 -16.01 17.40
CA ASP A 123 -27.32 -17.26 17.51
C ASP A 123 -27.05 -17.96 18.84
N PRO A 124 -28.03 -18.72 19.37
CA PRO A 124 -27.79 -19.61 20.50
C PRO A 124 -26.67 -20.62 20.20
N GLY A 125 -25.56 -20.54 20.93
CA GLY A 125 -24.42 -21.43 20.78
C GLY A 125 -23.45 -21.09 19.63
N PHE A 126 -23.68 -19.99 18.91
CA PHE A 126 -22.74 -19.47 17.92
C PHE A 126 -22.79 -17.94 17.86
N THR A 127 -21.83 -17.29 18.51
CA THR A 127 -21.67 -15.83 18.54
C THR A 127 -20.34 -15.42 17.89
N ASP A 128 -20.07 -14.10 17.83
CA ASP A 128 -18.77 -13.61 17.39
C ASP A 128 -17.60 -14.24 18.18
N LYS A 129 -17.78 -14.60 19.46
CA LYS A 129 -16.75 -15.26 20.27
C LYS A 129 -16.39 -16.63 19.68
N GLU A 130 -17.37 -17.51 19.51
CA GLU A 130 -17.14 -18.84 18.93
C GLU A 130 -16.63 -18.73 17.48
N TYR A 131 -17.07 -17.72 16.74
CA TYR A 131 -16.53 -17.43 15.41
C TYR A 131 -15.03 -17.12 15.45
N TYR A 132 -14.59 -16.18 16.30
CA TYR A 132 -13.17 -15.82 16.40
C TYR A 132 -12.31 -16.92 17.04
N ASP A 133 -12.88 -17.74 17.93
CA ASP A 133 -12.19 -18.91 18.48
C ASP A 133 -11.92 -19.97 17.40
N ARG A 134 -12.89 -20.21 16.50
CA ARG A 134 -12.73 -21.16 15.38
C ARG A 134 -11.90 -20.59 14.24
N TYR A 135 -12.04 -19.29 13.97
CA TYR A 135 -11.42 -18.59 12.86
C TYR A 135 -10.72 -17.32 13.37
N PRO A 136 -9.50 -17.45 13.94
CA PRO A 136 -8.77 -16.31 14.51
C PRO A 136 -8.52 -15.19 13.50
N THR A 137 -8.43 -15.54 12.21
CA THR A 137 -8.36 -14.59 11.11
C THR A 137 -9.26 -15.01 9.96
N ILE A 138 -9.59 -14.06 9.09
CA ILE A 138 -10.38 -14.32 7.88
C ILE A 138 -9.73 -15.36 6.95
N TYR A 139 -8.41 -15.51 7.00
CA TYR A 139 -7.68 -16.51 6.21
C TYR A 139 -7.90 -17.93 6.74
N HIS A 140 -8.12 -18.10 8.05
CA HIS A 140 -8.52 -19.40 8.60
C HIS A 140 -9.90 -19.82 8.07
N LEU A 141 -10.83 -18.86 7.97
CA LEU A 141 -12.15 -19.12 7.39
C LEU A 141 -12.04 -19.47 5.90
N ARG A 142 -11.31 -18.68 5.10
CA ARG A 142 -11.09 -18.94 3.67
C ARG A 142 -10.44 -20.31 3.46
N LYS A 143 -9.38 -20.61 4.21
CA LYS A 143 -8.71 -21.93 4.22
C LYS A 143 -9.72 -23.05 4.51
N ARG A 144 -10.52 -22.92 5.57
CA ARG A 144 -11.52 -23.94 5.94
C ARG A 144 -12.55 -24.19 4.83
N LEU A 145 -13.00 -23.16 4.13
CA LEU A 145 -13.96 -23.30 3.04
C LEU A 145 -13.36 -23.93 1.77
N ILE A 146 -12.04 -23.85 1.62
CA ILE A 146 -11.28 -24.48 0.54
C ILE A 146 -10.97 -25.95 0.86
N GLU A 147 -10.48 -26.24 2.06
CA GLU A 147 -10.05 -27.59 2.46
C GLU A 147 -11.21 -28.57 2.67
N ASP A 148 -12.33 -28.11 3.25
CA ASP A 148 -13.43 -28.99 3.62
C ASP A 148 -14.73 -28.59 2.89
N PRO A 149 -15.14 -29.38 1.87
CA PRO A 149 -16.35 -29.15 1.07
C PRO A 149 -17.67 -29.48 1.77
N SER A 150 -17.71 -29.71 3.09
CA SER A 150 -18.97 -29.82 3.84
C SER A 150 -19.75 -28.49 3.81
N LYS A 151 -21.06 -28.58 4.06
CA LYS A 151 -21.95 -27.40 4.04
C LYS A 151 -21.54 -26.43 5.14
N ALA A 152 -21.13 -25.23 4.77
CA ALA A 152 -20.91 -24.14 5.69
C ALA A 152 -22.17 -23.27 5.86
N ASP A 153 -22.25 -22.51 6.96
CA ASP A 153 -23.23 -21.44 7.13
C ASP A 153 -23.05 -20.39 6.02
N ILE A 154 -24.14 -19.96 5.39
CA ILE A 154 -24.10 -18.99 4.29
C ILE A 154 -23.45 -17.66 4.68
N ARG A 155 -23.57 -17.24 5.95
CA ARG A 155 -22.92 -16.05 6.51
C ARG A 155 -21.40 -16.17 6.48
N LEU A 156 -20.88 -17.36 6.79
CA LEU A 156 -19.44 -17.64 6.72
C LEU A 156 -18.94 -17.62 5.27
N VAL A 157 -19.71 -18.19 4.33
CA VAL A 157 -19.38 -18.13 2.90
C VAL A 157 -19.35 -16.67 2.41
N TYR A 158 -20.36 -15.87 2.78
CA TYR A 158 -20.39 -14.45 2.47
C TYR A 158 -19.19 -13.70 3.04
N LEU A 159 -18.82 -13.93 4.31
CA LEU A 159 -17.69 -13.24 4.95
C LEU A 159 -16.36 -13.49 4.22
N ALA A 160 -16.14 -14.73 3.76
CA ALA A 160 -14.96 -15.09 2.98
C ALA A 160 -14.94 -14.38 1.60
N LEU A 161 -16.05 -14.42 0.85
CA LEU A 161 -16.13 -13.75 -0.44
C LEU A 161 -16.11 -12.22 -0.32
N HIS A 162 -16.74 -11.67 0.73
CA HIS A 162 -16.68 -10.24 1.05
C HIS A 162 -15.24 -9.79 1.26
N ASN A 163 -14.42 -10.57 1.98
CA ASN A 163 -13.01 -10.27 2.15
C ASN A 163 -12.26 -10.24 0.81
N ILE A 164 -12.45 -11.25 -0.03
CA ILE A 164 -11.84 -11.34 -1.36
C ILE A 164 -12.25 -10.14 -2.24
N VAL A 165 -13.55 -9.84 -2.35
CA VAL A 165 -14.06 -8.75 -3.20
C VAL A 165 -13.61 -7.36 -2.70
N LYS A 166 -13.53 -7.18 -1.38
CA LYS A 166 -13.08 -5.93 -0.74
C LYS A 166 -11.58 -5.69 -0.95
N HIS A 167 -10.77 -6.75 -0.83
CA HIS A 167 -9.31 -6.73 -0.87
C HIS A 167 -8.77 -7.53 -2.06
N ARG A 168 -9.29 -7.25 -3.26
CA ARG A 168 -9.13 -8.06 -4.46
C ARG A 168 -7.74 -8.06 -5.12
N GLY A 169 -6.68 -7.57 -4.48
CA GLY A 169 -5.33 -7.52 -5.06
C GLY A 169 -5.13 -6.48 -6.19
N ASN A 170 -3.92 -6.44 -6.73
CA ASN A 170 -3.50 -5.57 -7.84
C ASN A 170 -3.70 -6.24 -9.21
N PHE A 171 -3.51 -5.45 -10.28
CA PHE A 171 -3.71 -5.85 -11.68
C PHE A 171 -2.42 -5.77 -12.51
N LEU A 172 -1.23 -5.86 -11.89
CA LEU A 172 0.05 -5.74 -12.60
C LEU A 172 0.30 -6.91 -13.57
N HIS A 173 -0.19 -8.10 -13.23
CA HIS A 173 -0.08 -9.30 -14.06
C HIS A 173 -1.39 -9.65 -14.77
N GLN A 174 -2.17 -8.65 -15.19
CA GLN A 174 -3.54 -8.87 -15.70
C GLN A 174 -3.62 -9.85 -16.88
N ASP A 175 -2.60 -9.89 -17.74
CA ASP A 175 -2.56 -10.76 -18.91
C ASP A 175 -2.24 -12.23 -18.55
N ASN A 176 -1.62 -12.47 -17.39
CA ASN A 176 -1.38 -13.82 -16.87
C ASN A 176 -2.57 -14.31 -16.03
N LYS A 177 -3.65 -14.72 -16.72
CA LYS A 177 -4.86 -15.26 -16.07
C LYS A 177 -4.65 -16.58 -15.31
N LYS A 178 -3.56 -17.29 -15.60
CA LYS A 178 -3.22 -18.57 -14.97
C LYS A 178 -2.35 -18.41 -13.72
N LEU A 179 -1.92 -17.19 -13.40
CA LEU A 179 -1.11 -16.92 -12.22
C LEU A 179 -1.81 -17.43 -10.96
N SER A 180 -1.08 -18.20 -10.17
CA SER A 180 -1.53 -18.86 -8.95
C SER A 180 -0.36 -18.95 -7.98
N ALA A 181 -0.63 -19.37 -6.74
CA ALA A 181 0.42 -19.70 -5.78
C ALA A 181 1.41 -20.77 -6.29
N SER A 182 0.97 -21.65 -7.19
CA SER A 182 1.78 -22.77 -7.70
C SER A 182 2.65 -22.46 -8.93
N ASN A 183 2.50 -21.29 -9.57
CA ASN A 183 3.19 -21.01 -10.85
C ASN A 183 3.65 -19.55 -11.03
N SER A 184 3.84 -18.81 -9.93
CA SER A 184 4.37 -17.44 -9.94
C SER A 184 5.89 -17.43 -10.17
N GLY A 185 6.33 -17.57 -11.42
CA GLY A 185 7.76 -17.47 -11.75
C GLY A 185 8.24 -16.01 -11.74
N MET A 186 9.29 -15.70 -10.97
CA MET A 186 9.92 -14.38 -10.92
C MET A 186 10.75 -14.07 -12.18
N VAL A 187 11.35 -15.09 -12.80
CA VAL A 187 12.27 -14.97 -13.93
C VAL A 187 11.69 -14.12 -15.07
N GLY A 188 10.47 -14.43 -15.53
CA GLY A 188 9.85 -13.67 -16.62
C GLY A 188 9.61 -12.19 -16.28
N SER A 189 9.35 -11.85 -15.01
CA SER A 189 9.23 -10.44 -14.61
C SER A 189 10.56 -9.70 -14.65
N VAL A 190 11.66 -10.40 -14.33
CA VAL A 190 13.02 -9.87 -14.40
C VAL A 190 13.46 -9.72 -15.86
N GLU A 191 13.15 -10.70 -16.73
CA GLU A 191 13.42 -10.60 -18.17
C GLU A 191 12.70 -9.41 -18.80
N GLU A 192 11.41 -9.24 -18.56
CA GLU A 192 10.64 -8.09 -19.07
C GLU A 192 11.25 -6.76 -18.60
N PHE A 193 11.68 -6.70 -17.33
CA PHE A 193 12.36 -5.54 -16.78
C PHE A 193 13.73 -5.27 -17.42
N LEU A 194 14.56 -6.29 -17.61
CA LEU A 194 15.88 -6.12 -18.22
C LEU A 194 15.76 -5.62 -19.66
N ASN A 195 14.80 -6.15 -20.43
CA ASN A 195 14.51 -5.63 -21.76
C ASN A 195 14.09 -4.15 -21.72
N ALA A 196 13.14 -3.79 -20.86
CA ALA A 196 12.70 -2.40 -20.70
C ALA A 196 13.84 -1.47 -20.23
N PHE A 197 14.77 -1.99 -19.42
CA PHE A 197 15.93 -1.27 -18.94
C PHE A 197 16.95 -1.02 -20.05
N VAL A 198 17.25 -2.01 -20.88
CA VAL A 198 18.13 -1.87 -22.04
C VAL A 198 17.55 -0.87 -23.03
N ASP A 199 16.27 -1.01 -23.39
CA ASP A 199 15.58 -0.07 -24.30
C ASP A 199 15.63 1.37 -23.77
N TRP A 200 15.46 1.55 -22.46
CA TRP A 200 15.52 2.87 -21.83
C TRP A 200 16.95 3.44 -21.82
N CYS A 201 17.96 2.62 -21.54
CA CYS A 201 19.37 3.01 -21.60
C CYS A 201 19.78 3.44 -23.02
N ASP A 202 19.39 2.67 -24.04
CA ASP A 202 19.66 2.97 -25.44
C ASP A 202 19.06 4.32 -25.85
N ASN A 203 17.81 4.60 -25.42
CA ASN A 203 17.15 5.88 -25.68
C ASN A 203 17.80 7.08 -24.96
N LYS A 204 18.56 6.83 -23.89
CA LYS A 204 19.23 7.86 -23.08
C LYS A 204 20.73 7.96 -23.35
N ASP A 205 21.26 7.23 -24.33
CA ASP A 205 22.70 7.11 -24.61
C ASP A 205 23.51 6.66 -23.37
N ILE A 206 22.95 5.75 -22.57
CA ILE A 206 23.59 5.19 -21.37
C ILE A 206 24.19 3.83 -21.71
N SER A 207 25.51 3.68 -21.61
CA SER A 207 26.18 2.40 -21.83
C SER A 207 25.90 1.39 -20.72
N THR A 208 25.42 0.21 -21.11
CA THR A 208 25.31 -0.99 -20.27
C THR A 208 25.87 -2.18 -21.04
N SER A 209 26.51 -3.13 -20.36
CA SER A 209 26.98 -4.36 -21.03
C SER A 209 25.86 -5.33 -21.39
N LEU A 210 24.60 -5.00 -21.09
CA LEU A 210 23.43 -5.83 -21.35
C LEU A 210 22.85 -5.60 -22.76
N SER A 211 23.33 -4.59 -23.49
CA SER A 211 22.85 -4.26 -24.84
C SER A 211 23.35 -5.28 -25.87
N GLY A 212 22.43 -5.91 -26.63
CA GLY A 212 22.75 -6.64 -27.86
C GLY A 212 23.15 -8.12 -27.72
N ASP A 213 23.04 -8.72 -26.53
CA ASP A 213 23.29 -10.15 -26.30
C ASP A 213 22.13 -10.78 -25.51
N ALA A 214 21.28 -11.55 -26.20
CA ALA A 214 20.10 -12.18 -25.62
C ALA A 214 20.46 -13.28 -24.59
N ASP A 215 21.57 -14.00 -24.80
CA ASP A 215 22.02 -15.06 -23.90
C ASP A 215 22.55 -14.45 -22.60
N ALA A 216 23.26 -13.32 -22.69
CA ALA A 216 23.71 -12.57 -21.52
C ALA A 216 22.55 -11.97 -20.70
N LEU A 217 21.46 -11.58 -21.37
CA LEU A 217 20.27 -11.04 -20.71
C LEU A 217 19.51 -12.12 -19.92
N ASP A 218 19.32 -13.31 -20.50
CA ASP A 218 18.74 -14.47 -19.82
C ASP A 218 19.60 -14.92 -18.63
N GLU A 219 20.92 -15.05 -18.81
CA GLU A 219 21.83 -15.40 -17.72
C GLU A 219 21.75 -14.37 -16.57
N THR A 220 21.67 -13.08 -16.91
CA THR A 220 21.51 -12.01 -15.93
C THR A 220 20.16 -12.08 -15.22
N ALA A 221 19.07 -12.37 -15.95
CA ALA A 221 17.74 -12.54 -15.38
C ALA A 221 17.70 -13.68 -14.35
N GLN A 222 18.33 -14.81 -14.68
CA GLN A 222 18.45 -15.97 -13.78
C GLN A 222 19.26 -15.63 -12.51
N LYS A 223 20.39 -14.93 -12.66
CA LYS A 223 21.21 -14.49 -11.50
C LYS A 223 20.45 -13.52 -10.59
N ILE A 224 19.80 -12.51 -11.17
CA ILE A 224 18.97 -11.56 -10.42
C ILE A 224 17.85 -12.31 -9.69
N THR A 225 17.18 -13.24 -10.36
CA THR A 225 16.10 -14.03 -9.75
C THR A 225 16.62 -14.82 -8.55
N ALA A 226 17.74 -15.52 -8.69
CA ALA A 226 18.35 -16.27 -7.59
C ALA A 226 18.67 -15.38 -6.38
N ILE A 227 19.22 -14.17 -6.62
CA ILE A 227 19.50 -13.19 -5.54
C ILE A 227 18.21 -12.74 -4.84
N LEU A 228 17.16 -12.46 -5.60
CA LEU A 228 15.90 -11.98 -5.07
C LEU A 228 15.15 -13.07 -4.28
N GLU A 229 15.26 -14.33 -4.68
CA GLU A 229 14.65 -15.49 -4.02
C GLU A 229 15.45 -16.00 -2.81
N ASP A 230 16.75 -15.74 -2.72
CA ASP A 230 17.60 -16.26 -1.64
C ASP A 230 17.18 -15.69 -0.26
N PRO A 231 16.70 -16.51 0.69
CA PRO A 231 16.27 -16.04 2.00
C PRO A 231 17.43 -15.58 2.90
N HIS A 232 18.67 -15.99 2.61
CA HIS A 232 19.86 -15.72 3.45
C HIS A 232 20.54 -14.40 3.11
N ILE A 233 20.25 -13.80 1.97
CA ILE A 233 20.80 -12.49 1.61
C ILE A 233 19.94 -11.40 2.26
N SER A 234 20.58 -10.47 2.98
CA SER A 234 19.91 -9.32 3.57
C SER A 234 19.26 -8.45 2.48
N ARG A 235 18.15 -7.77 2.79
CA ARG A 235 17.54 -6.79 1.85
C ARG A 235 18.60 -5.80 1.34
N GLY A 236 19.45 -5.29 2.23
CA GLY A 236 20.52 -4.35 1.90
C GLY A 236 21.55 -4.90 0.90
N ASP A 237 21.84 -6.19 0.93
CA ASP A 237 22.83 -6.79 0.02
C ASP A 237 22.18 -7.28 -1.27
N LYS A 238 20.90 -7.67 -1.24
CA LYS A 238 20.12 -7.99 -2.45
C LYS A 238 20.14 -6.84 -3.45
N TYR A 239 19.85 -5.60 -3.02
CA TYR A 239 19.86 -4.50 -3.99
C TYR A 239 21.26 -4.20 -4.52
N LYS A 240 22.31 -4.34 -3.70
CA LYS A 240 23.69 -4.07 -4.18
C LYS A 240 24.06 -5.07 -5.26
N GLN A 241 23.83 -6.36 -5.01
CA GLN A 241 24.11 -7.42 -5.97
C GLN A 241 23.25 -7.29 -7.24
N PHE A 242 21.95 -6.97 -7.10
CA PHE A 242 21.08 -6.63 -8.21
C PHE A 242 21.64 -5.48 -9.06
N SER A 243 22.05 -4.39 -8.38
CA SER A 243 22.53 -3.17 -9.05
C SER A 243 23.85 -3.41 -9.77
N ASP A 244 24.72 -4.25 -9.22
CA ASP A 244 25.99 -4.64 -9.84
C ASP A 244 25.78 -5.43 -11.14
N LEU A 245 24.73 -6.26 -11.20
CA LEU A 245 24.39 -7.05 -12.39
C LEU A 245 23.81 -6.22 -13.55
N LEU A 246 23.30 -5.00 -13.29
CA LEU A 246 22.89 -4.08 -14.36
C LEU A 246 24.08 -3.51 -15.16
N ASN A 247 25.30 -3.62 -14.60
CA ASN A 247 26.57 -3.24 -15.20
C ASN A 247 26.57 -1.87 -15.92
N THR A 248 25.96 -0.87 -15.29
CA THR A 248 25.98 0.52 -15.78
C THR A 248 27.34 1.16 -15.55
N GLU A 249 27.69 2.19 -16.34
CA GLU A 249 28.88 3.00 -16.07
C GLU A 249 28.91 3.56 -14.64
N LYS A 250 30.12 3.81 -14.12
CA LYS A 250 30.34 4.29 -12.75
C LYS A 250 29.58 5.60 -12.45
N ALA A 251 29.36 6.45 -13.45
CA ALA A 251 28.60 7.69 -13.31
C ALA A 251 27.11 7.43 -13.01
N TYR A 252 26.54 6.34 -13.52
CA TYR A 252 25.12 6.00 -13.45
C TYR A 252 24.79 4.99 -12.35
N LYS A 253 25.79 4.31 -11.77
CA LYS A 253 25.58 3.30 -10.71
C LYS A 253 24.71 3.82 -9.57
N LYS A 254 25.00 5.00 -8.99
CA LYS A 254 24.26 5.54 -7.84
C LYS A 254 22.91 6.16 -8.19
N SER A 255 22.84 6.83 -9.34
CA SER A 255 21.64 7.56 -9.78
C SER A 255 20.61 6.65 -10.43
N ILE A 256 21.03 5.52 -10.99
CA ILE A 256 20.18 4.61 -11.77
C ILE A 256 20.19 3.21 -11.16
N ALA A 257 21.30 2.47 -11.25
CA ALA A 257 21.34 1.05 -10.87
C ALA A 257 20.95 0.81 -9.40
N ASP A 258 21.56 1.55 -8.47
CA ASP A 258 21.25 1.49 -7.03
C ASP A 258 19.80 1.86 -6.74
N GLN A 259 19.19 2.78 -7.51
CA GLN A 259 17.78 3.16 -7.33
C GLN A 259 16.85 2.05 -7.83
N LEU A 260 17.14 1.45 -8.98
CA LEU A 260 16.38 0.31 -9.51
C LEU A 260 16.45 -0.89 -8.57
N GLY A 261 17.64 -1.24 -8.09
CA GLY A 261 17.81 -2.30 -7.10
C GLY A 261 17.04 -2.01 -5.81
N LYS A 262 17.12 -0.77 -5.29
CA LYS A 262 16.36 -0.35 -4.10
C LYS A 262 14.85 -0.47 -4.31
N ALA A 263 14.34 0.02 -5.43
CA ALA A 263 12.92 -0.04 -5.75
C ALA A 263 12.44 -1.50 -5.87
N ALA A 264 13.19 -2.36 -6.57
CA ALA A 264 12.87 -3.76 -6.78
C ALA A 264 12.68 -4.54 -5.46
N ILE A 265 13.41 -4.17 -4.41
CA ILE A 265 13.28 -4.79 -3.08
C ILE A 265 12.43 -3.99 -2.09
N GLY A 266 11.78 -2.91 -2.53
CA GLY A 266 10.85 -2.12 -1.72
C GLY A 266 11.48 -1.08 -0.78
N TYR A 267 12.69 -0.60 -1.07
CA TYR A 267 13.23 0.60 -0.39
C TYR A 267 12.68 1.89 -0.99
N LYS A 268 12.78 2.98 -0.20
CA LYS A 268 12.39 4.32 -0.62
C LYS A 268 13.33 4.83 -1.71
N VAL A 269 12.77 5.28 -2.82
CA VAL A 269 13.50 5.81 -3.99
C VAL A 269 12.97 7.19 -4.34
N ASP A 270 13.89 8.08 -4.72
CA ASP A 270 13.58 9.42 -5.23
C ASP A 270 13.42 9.35 -6.75
N PHE A 271 12.19 9.11 -7.20
CA PHE A 271 11.86 8.95 -8.62
C PHE A 271 12.00 10.25 -9.40
N LYS A 272 11.93 11.41 -8.73
CA LYS A 272 12.23 12.71 -9.33
C LYS A 272 13.67 12.75 -9.80
N LYS A 273 14.62 12.39 -8.92
CA LYS A 273 16.05 12.34 -9.27
C LYS A 273 16.35 11.26 -10.30
N PHE A 274 15.72 10.09 -10.19
CA PHE A 274 15.93 8.99 -11.12
C PHE A 274 15.52 9.35 -12.55
N PHE A 275 14.33 9.91 -12.73
CA PHE A 275 13.80 10.30 -14.05
C PHE A 275 14.15 11.74 -14.47
N SER A 276 14.96 12.46 -13.68
CA SER A 276 15.32 13.87 -13.92
C SER A 276 14.12 14.79 -14.15
N ILE A 277 13.07 14.65 -13.33
CA ILE A 277 11.84 15.42 -13.43
C ILE A 277 12.03 16.82 -12.85
N GLU A 278 11.64 17.85 -13.61
CA GLU A 278 11.65 19.24 -13.17
C GLU A 278 10.50 19.58 -12.20
N GLY A 279 10.70 20.59 -11.35
CA GLY A 279 9.69 21.11 -10.42
C GLY A 279 9.94 20.75 -8.95
N GLU A 280 9.17 21.33 -8.03
CA GLU A 280 9.41 21.22 -6.58
C GLU A 280 8.74 20.00 -5.91
N THR A 281 7.91 19.25 -6.64
CA THR A 281 7.17 18.12 -6.07
C THR A 281 8.11 16.99 -5.67
N ASP A 282 7.99 16.50 -4.44
CA ASP A 282 8.77 15.36 -3.95
C ASP A 282 8.15 14.05 -4.43
N TYR A 283 8.93 13.25 -5.16
CA TYR A 283 8.57 11.90 -5.60
C TYR A 283 9.45 10.85 -4.93
N SER A 284 9.67 11.01 -3.62
CA SER A 284 10.37 10.03 -2.80
C SER A 284 9.40 9.11 -2.08
N PHE A 285 9.28 7.86 -2.53
CA PHE A 285 8.34 6.88 -1.99
C PHE A 285 8.82 5.43 -2.20
N MET A 286 8.16 4.48 -1.52
CA MET A 286 8.34 3.04 -1.77
C MET A 286 7.27 2.52 -2.74
N LEU A 287 7.57 1.51 -3.55
CA LEU A 287 6.57 0.91 -4.45
C LEU A 287 5.37 0.26 -3.73
N SER A 288 5.48 0.01 -2.41
CA SER A 288 4.35 -0.43 -1.56
C SER A 288 3.33 0.68 -1.26
N GLU A 289 3.65 1.93 -1.56
CA GLU A 289 2.78 3.08 -1.32
C GLU A 289 1.90 3.36 -2.56
N ASP A 290 0.85 2.54 -2.74
CA ASP A 290 -0.13 2.65 -3.85
C ASP A 290 -0.52 4.10 -4.20
N GLU A 291 -0.80 4.93 -3.19
CA GLU A 291 -1.25 6.31 -3.38
C GLU A 291 -0.16 7.19 -4.00
N LYS A 292 1.10 6.96 -3.63
CA LYS A 292 2.26 7.68 -4.17
C LYS A 292 2.63 7.20 -5.56
N VAL A 293 2.50 5.90 -5.83
CA VAL A 293 2.61 5.35 -7.19
C VAL A 293 1.56 5.98 -8.11
N GLU A 294 0.29 6.01 -7.69
CA GLU A 294 -0.80 6.64 -8.47
C GLU A 294 -0.58 8.15 -8.68
N GLU A 295 -0.02 8.86 -7.69
CA GLU A 295 0.35 10.29 -7.79
C GLU A 295 1.50 10.52 -8.78
N PHE A 296 2.47 9.61 -8.82
CA PHE A 296 3.66 9.69 -9.67
C PHE A 296 3.40 9.34 -11.14
N MET A 297 2.53 8.37 -11.44
CA MET A 297 2.26 7.89 -12.81
C MET A 297 2.09 8.99 -13.87
N PRO A 298 1.36 10.10 -13.63
CA PRO A 298 1.21 11.18 -14.61
C PRO A 298 2.42 12.10 -14.74
N ALA A 299 3.33 12.10 -13.76
CA ALA A 299 4.58 12.86 -13.78
C ALA A 299 5.75 12.02 -14.29
N CYS A 300 5.58 10.70 -14.39
CA CYS A 300 6.55 9.80 -14.98
C CYS A 300 6.73 10.16 -16.48
N PRO A 301 7.97 10.45 -16.92
CA PRO A 301 8.25 10.77 -18.32
C PRO A 301 7.79 9.65 -19.24
N ASP A 302 7.30 10.01 -20.43
CA ASP A 302 6.76 9.05 -21.40
C ASP A 302 7.77 7.96 -21.77
N ASP A 303 9.06 8.32 -21.87
CA ASP A 303 10.15 7.38 -22.15
C ASP A 303 10.47 6.46 -20.95
N GLY A 304 10.09 6.83 -19.73
CA GLY A 304 10.33 6.08 -18.50
C GLY A 304 9.16 5.22 -18.01
N GLN A 305 7.95 5.42 -18.55
CA GLN A 305 6.72 4.76 -18.07
C GLN A 305 6.80 3.23 -18.17
N TYR A 306 7.31 2.70 -19.29
CA TYR A 306 7.41 1.26 -19.50
C TYR A 306 8.39 0.61 -18.51
N LEU A 307 9.56 1.22 -18.31
CA LEU A 307 10.55 0.78 -17.30
C LEU A 307 9.94 0.80 -15.90
N PHE A 308 9.20 1.87 -15.55
CA PHE A 308 8.54 1.97 -14.25
C PHE A 308 7.46 0.90 -14.04
N GLU A 309 6.72 0.52 -15.08
CA GLU A 309 5.75 -0.57 -15.02
C GLU A 309 6.42 -1.94 -14.82
N MET A 310 7.51 -2.22 -15.56
CA MET A 310 8.23 -3.50 -15.39
C MET A 310 8.93 -3.58 -14.03
N LEU A 311 9.43 -2.46 -13.51
CA LEU A 311 9.98 -2.39 -12.16
C LEU A 311 8.93 -2.70 -11.09
N GLN A 312 7.68 -2.25 -11.27
CA GLN A 312 6.56 -2.63 -10.40
C GLN A 312 6.27 -4.14 -10.47
N LYS A 313 6.38 -4.77 -11.65
CA LYS A 313 6.22 -6.23 -11.78
C LYS A 313 7.33 -6.99 -11.04
N VAL A 314 8.60 -6.56 -11.15
CA VAL A 314 9.72 -7.16 -10.40
C VAL A 314 9.49 -7.03 -8.90
N TYR A 315 9.13 -5.84 -8.43
CA TYR A 315 8.80 -5.63 -7.02
C TYR A 315 7.63 -6.53 -6.57
N SER A 316 6.58 -6.62 -7.38
CA SER A 316 5.43 -7.50 -7.11
C SER A 316 5.86 -8.97 -7.01
N ALA A 317 6.70 -9.45 -7.93
CA ALA A 317 7.24 -10.80 -7.93
C ALA A 317 8.12 -11.06 -6.70
N TYR A 318 8.97 -10.11 -6.32
CA TYR A 318 9.81 -10.19 -5.12
C TYR A 318 8.98 -10.31 -3.83
N ILE A 319 7.93 -9.50 -3.68
CA ILE A 319 7.04 -9.62 -2.53
C ILE A 319 6.28 -10.96 -2.56
N LEU A 320 5.85 -11.40 -3.74
CA LEU A 320 5.16 -12.68 -3.91
C LEU A 320 6.04 -13.87 -3.52
N SER A 321 7.32 -13.89 -3.90
CA SER A 321 8.22 -14.99 -3.52
C SER A 321 8.38 -15.07 -2.00
N GLY A 322 8.49 -13.92 -1.32
CA GLY A 322 8.52 -13.86 0.14
C GLY A 322 7.21 -14.31 0.78
N ILE A 323 6.06 -13.95 0.22
CA ILE A 323 4.76 -14.40 0.73
C ILE A 323 4.56 -15.90 0.46
N LEU A 324 5.02 -16.41 -0.68
CA LEU A 324 4.85 -17.81 -1.08
C LEU A 324 5.92 -18.74 -0.48
N GLU A 325 6.78 -18.22 0.37
CA GLU A 325 7.83 -18.99 0.99
C GLU A 325 7.27 -20.16 1.83
N GLY A 326 7.71 -21.37 1.47
CA GLY A 326 7.24 -22.61 2.09
C GLY A 326 5.79 -22.97 1.78
N ALA A 327 5.18 -22.36 0.75
CA ALA A 327 3.93 -22.83 0.18
C ALA A 327 4.11 -24.25 -0.34
N LYS A 328 3.15 -25.13 -0.04
CA LYS A 328 3.14 -26.50 -0.56
C LYS A 328 2.31 -26.58 -1.83
N GLU A 329 2.52 -27.65 -2.59
CA GLU A 329 1.72 -27.92 -3.78
C GLU A 329 0.21 -27.93 -3.44
N GLY A 330 -0.57 -27.12 -4.15
CA GLY A 330 -2.01 -26.97 -3.94
C GLY A 330 -2.43 -26.01 -2.82
N GLU A 331 -1.50 -25.41 -2.06
CA GLU A 331 -1.84 -24.39 -1.06
C GLU A 331 -2.11 -23.03 -1.71
N THR A 332 -3.17 -22.36 -1.27
CA THR A 332 -3.51 -20.98 -1.68
C THR A 332 -2.99 -19.95 -0.66
N ILE A 333 -3.12 -18.67 -0.99
CA ILE A 333 -2.66 -17.56 -0.13
C ILE A 333 -3.17 -17.64 1.32
N SER A 334 -4.38 -18.13 1.55
CA SER A 334 -4.97 -18.25 2.89
C SER A 334 -4.28 -19.29 3.77
N PHE A 335 -3.69 -20.35 3.19
CA PHE A 335 -2.95 -21.37 3.95
C PHE A 335 -1.69 -20.78 4.56
N ILE A 336 -1.00 -19.97 3.75
CA ILE A 336 0.20 -19.26 4.13
C ILE A 336 -0.11 -18.23 5.21
N LYS A 337 -1.13 -17.38 4.99
CA LYS A 337 -1.51 -16.36 5.98
C LYS A 337 -2.02 -16.97 7.30
N ALA A 338 -2.59 -18.17 7.28
CA ALA A 338 -2.90 -18.92 8.49
C ALA A 338 -1.63 -19.41 9.20
N ARG A 339 -0.64 -19.95 8.47
CA ARG A 339 0.67 -20.34 9.02
C ARG A 339 1.46 -19.14 9.57
N ASP A 340 1.35 -17.97 8.96
CA ASP A 340 1.93 -16.72 9.46
C ASP A 340 1.34 -16.33 10.82
N PHE A 341 0.04 -16.54 11.03
CA PHE A 341 -0.62 -16.33 12.33
C PHE A 341 0.01 -17.20 13.43
N ASP A 342 0.13 -18.50 13.16
CA ASP A 342 0.68 -19.46 14.11
C ASP A 342 2.15 -19.14 14.43
N THR A 343 2.89 -18.74 13.40
CA THR A 343 4.30 -18.33 13.52
C THR A 343 4.42 -17.08 14.38
N TYR A 344 3.59 -16.05 14.14
CA TYR A 344 3.53 -14.86 14.97
C TYR A 344 3.25 -15.20 16.43
N GLY A 345 2.28 -16.08 16.69
CA GLY A 345 1.94 -16.52 18.04
C GLY A 345 3.10 -17.22 18.77
N LYS A 346 3.89 -18.04 18.06
CA LYS A 346 5.11 -18.67 18.59
C LYS A 346 6.18 -17.64 18.89
N GLN A 347 6.46 -16.75 17.93
CA GLN A 347 7.45 -15.68 18.08
C GLN A 347 7.11 -14.72 19.24
N LEU A 348 5.84 -14.40 19.44
CA LEU A 348 5.40 -13.56 20.57
C LEU A 348 5.63 -14.25 21.91
N LYS A 349 5.39 -15.57 21.99
CA LYS A 349 5.72 -16.36 23.19
C LYS A 349 7.22 -16.37 23.44
N THR A 350 8.04 -16.52 22.41
CA THR A 350 9.51 -16.44 22.51
C THR A 350 9.95 -15.08 23.04
N LEU A 351 9.46 -13.98 22.47
CA LEU A 351 9.81 -12.63 22.94
C LEU A 351 9.38 -12.41 24.39
N LYS A 352 8.15 -12.80 24.76
CA LYS A 352 7.68 -12.70 26.16
C LYS A 352 8.53 -13.52 27.13
N ARG A 353 8.97 -14.72 26.73
CA ARG A 353 9.87 -15.56 27.52
C ARG A 353 11.23 -14.89 27.69
N LEU A 354 11.85 -14.41 26.61
CA LEU A 354 13.14 -13.72 26.64
C LEU A 354 13.09 -12.50 27.56
N VAL A 355 12.07 -11.66 27.45
CA VAL A 355 11.88 -10.49 28.32
C VAL A 355 11.71 -10.92 29.78
N GLY A 356 10.86 -11.94 30.04
CA GLY A 356 10.65 -12.44 31.40
C GLY A 356 11.88 -13.11 32.03
N THR A 357 12.79 -13.65 31.22
CA THR A 357 14.03 -14.29 31.70
C THR A 357 15.14 -13.27 31.93
N HIS A 358 15.36 -12.37 30.98
CA HIS A 358 16.56 -11.54 30.95
C HIS A 358 16.34 -10.11 31.44
N VAL A 359 15.13 -9.57 31.29
CA VAL A 359 14.78 -8.19 31.66
C VAL A 359 13.35 -8.08 32.26
N PRO A 360 13.03 -8.85 33.33
CA PRO A 360 11.68 -8.96 33.85
C PRO A 360 11.06 -7.64 34.30
N ASP A 361 11.88 -6.70 34.80
CA ASP A 361 11.44 -5.39 35.28
C ASP A 361 10.82 -4.53 34.15
N ALA A 362 11.21 -4.78 32.90
CA ALA A 362 10.69 -4.08 31.73
C ALA A 362 9.44 -4.74 31.12
N TYR A 363 8.98 -5.89 31.64
CA TYR A 363 7.90 -6.66 31.02
C TYR A 363 6.60 -5.85 30.90
N ASP A 364 6.19 -5.21 31.98
CA ASP A 364 4.91 -4.47 32.03
C ASP A 364 4.95 -3.19 31.18
N SER A 365 6.08 -2.46 31.18
CA SER A 365 6.22 -1.27 30.33
C SER A 365 6.29 -1.61 28.85
N PHE A 366 6.78 -2.81 28.49
CA PHE A 366 6.93 -3.24 27.11
C PHE A 366 5.68 -3.89 26.51
N PHE A 367 4.93 -4.66 27.29
CA PHE A 367 3.74 -5.42 26.83
C PHE A 367 2.40 -4.92 27.38
N ARG A 368 2.41 -3.93 28.27
CA ARG A 368 1.19 -3.28 28.79
C ARG A 368 1.29 -1.77 28.58
N GLY A 369 0.24 -1.07 28.96
CA GLY A 369 0.16 0.38 28.86
C GLY A 369 -1.02 0.91 29.66
N LYS A 370 -1.21 2.23 29.63
CA LYS A 370 -2.38 2.86 30.22
C LYS A 370 -3.63 2.46 29.44
N THR A 371 -4.68 2.02 30.12
CA THR A 371 -5.93 1.62 29.47
C THR A 371 -6.85 2.83 29.20
N ILE A 372 -7.73 2.70 28.22
CA ILE A 372 -8.79 3.67 27.93
C ILE A 372 -9.89 3.47 28.99
N SER A 373 -10.38 4.59 29.52
CA SER A 373 -11.45 4.61 30.51
C SER A 373 -12.55 5.56 30.06
N ASP A 374 -13.81 5.23 30.39
CA ASP A 374 -14.95 6.13 30.20
C ASP A 374 -14.94 7.29 31.21
N ASP A 375 -15.87 8.23 31.07
CA ASP A 375 -16.03 9.38 31.97
C ASP A 375 -16.34 8.98 33.42
N LYS A 376 -16.73 7.71 33.65
CA LYS A 376 -17.01 7.13 34.97
C LYS A 376 -15.82 6.34 35.53
N GLY A 377 -14.69 6.30 34.82
CA GLY A 377 -13.47 5.60 35.21
C GLY A 377 -13.46 4.09 34.92
N ASN A 378 -14.43 3.55 34.20
CA ASN A 378 -14.44 2.13 33.82
C ASN A 378 -13.52 1.89 32.64
N SER A 379 -12.60 0.93 32.79
CA SER A 379 -11.69 0.54 31.71
C SER A 379 -12.38 -0.35 30.69
N ASN A 380 -12.16 -0.10 29.40
CA ASN A 380 -12.57 -1.01 28.32
C ASN A 380 -11.48 -2.05 27.98
N HIS A 381 -10.46 -2.18 28.83
CA HIS A 381 -9.29 -3.06 28.66
C HIS A 381 -8.44 -2.81 27.41
N SER A 382 -8.71 -1.77 26.62
CA SER A 382 -7.91 -1.37 25.47
C SER A 382 -6.83 -0.38 25.88
N TYR A 383 -5.64 -0.45 25.29
CA TYR A 383 -4.53 0.44 25.63
C TYR A 383 -4.58 1.78 24.86
N GLN A 384 -4.11 2.85 25.49
CA GLN A 384 -3.96 4.17 24.88
C GLN A 384 -2.68 4.23 24.04
N LYS A 385 -2.78 4.66 22.79
CA LYS A 385 -1.59 4.83 21.93
C LYS A 385 -0.59 5.83 22.52
N ARG A 386 -1.09 6.96 23.02
CA ARG A 386 -0.27 8.00 23.64
C ARG A 386 0.28 7.49 24.98
N GLY A 387 1.61 7.43 25.11
CA GLY A 387 2.28 6.96 26.32
C GLY A 387 2.49 5.44 26.39
N SER A 388 2.11 4.69 25.35
CA SER A 388 2.54 3.29 25.17
C SER A 388 3.94 3.23 24.58
N ALA A 389 4.67 2.15 24.86
CA ALA A 389 6.01 1.87 24.33
C ALA A 389 6.12 0.40 23.89
N GLY A 390 7.24 0.02 23.27
CA GLY A 390 7.58 -1.36 22.97
C GLY A 390 6.53 -2.08 22.12
N TYR A 391 6.21 -3.32 22.50
CA TYR A 391 5.21 -4.13 21.79
C TYR A 391 3.81 -3.53 21.82
N THR A 392 3.40 -2.89 22.94
CA THR A 392 2.09 -2.23 23.03
C THR A 392 1.97 -1.09 22.02
N LEU A 393 3.01 -0.25 21.91
CA LEU A 393 3.02 0.84 20.92
C LEU A 393 3.04 0.26 19.51
N TYR A 394 3.84 -0.78 19.28
CA TYR A 394 3.82 -1.47 18.00
C TYR A 394 2.38 -1.85 17.68
N ASP A 395 1.72 -2.70 18.46
CA ASP A 395 0.36 -3.19 18.21
C ASP A 395 -0.66 -2.07 17.88
N LEU A 396 -0.57 -0.93 18.58
CA LEU A 396 -1.46 0.23 18.36
C LEU A 396 -1.05 1.14 17.17
N ASP A 397 0.20 1.06 16.70
CA ASP A 397 0.70 1.90 15.61
C ASP A 397 0.87 1.14 14.29
N HIS A 398 -0.02 1.44 13.34
CA HIS A 398 -0.01 0.89 12.00
C HIS A 398 0.62 1.83 10.96
N GLY A 399 1.30 2.91 11.38
CA GLY A 399 1.98 3.84 10.49
C GLY A 399 3.24 3.28 9.82
N SER A 400 3.69 3.93 8.75
CA SER A 400 4.96 3.64 8.07
C SER A 400 6.14 3.82 9.04
N GLY A 401 6.99 2.78 9.17
CA GLY A 401 8.14 2.78 10.08
C GLY A 401 7.85 2.29 11.51
N SER A 402 6.62 1.88 11.83
CA SER A 402 6.33 1.34 13.17
C SER A 402 7.05 0.01 13.43
N TYR A 403 7.31 -0.79 12.39
CA TYR A 403 8.10 -2.02 12.51
C TYR A 403 9.58 -1.76 12.76
N ASP A 404 10.20 -0.81 12.06
CA ASP A 404 11.61 -0.46 12.27
C ASP A 404 11.83 0.11 13.67
N ARG A 405 10.88 0.92 14.16
CA ARG A 405 10.89 1.40 15.54
C ARG A 405 10.76 0.24 16.52
N PHE A 406 9.84 -0.69 16.29
CA PHE A 406 9.68 -1.87 17.14
C PHE A 406 10.94 -2.75 17.17
N LYS A 407 11.56 -3.00 16.01
CA LYS A 407 12.85 -3.70 15.89
C LYS A 407 13.91 -3.01 16.76
N LYS A 408 14.02 -1.68 16.65
CA LYS A 408 14.94 -0.88 17.46
C LYS A 408 14.61 -0.98 18.95
N ASP A 409 13.35 -0.82 19.34
CA ASP A 409 12.90 -0.91 20.73
C ASP A 409 13.23 -2.28 21.35
N VAL A 410 13.13 -3.38 20.58
CA VAL A 410 13.51 -4.72 21.03
C VAL A 410 15.03 -4.84 21.21
N VAL A 411 15.83 -4.33 20.27
CA VAL A 411 17.30 -4.36 20.40
C VAL A 411 17.75 -3.53 21.60
N ASP A 412 17.22 -2.32 21.74
CA ASP A 412 17.54 -1.43 22.87
C ASP A 412 17.12 -2.04 24.21
N LEU A 413 16.02 -2.81 24.24
CA LEU A 413 15.55 -3.52 25.44
C LEU A 413 16.57 -4.54 25.97
N PHE A 414 17.25 -5.26 25.07
CA PHE A 414 18.18 -6.33 25.42
C PHE A 414 19.65 -5.88 25.49
N GLU A 415 20.05 -4.93 24.64
CA GLU A 415 21.44 -4.49 24.51
C GLU A 415 21.72 -3.16 25.24
N GLY A 416 20.69 -2.42 25.62
CA GLY A 416 20.78 -1.07 26.18
C GLY A 416 21.29 -0.03 25.18
N GLU A 417 21.14 1.26 25.48
CA GLU A 417 21.56 2.37 24.60
C GLU A 417 23.07 2.39 24.26
N ASN A 418 23.90 1.58 24.94
CA ASN A 418 25.37 1.52 24.78
C ASN A 418 25.92 0.10 24.53
N SER A 419 25.10 -0.86 24.09
CA SER A 419 25.52 -2.23 23.74
C SER A 419 26.25 -2.98 24.87
N LYS A 420 25.81 -2.80 26.11
CA LYS A 420 26.26 -3.58 27.28
C LYS A 420 25.25 -4.67 27.61
N ALA A 421 24.92 -5.48 26.60
CA ALA A 421 24.02 -6.61 26.77
C ALA A 421 24.63 -7.61 27.76
N ASP A 422 23.79 -8.25 28.56
CA ASP A 422 24.20 -9.41 29.35
C ASP A 422 24.74 -10.50 28.40
N PRO A 423 25.96 -11.03 28.60
CA PRO A 423 26.48 -12.15 27.82
C PRO A 423 25.53 -13.36 27.76
N ALA A 424 24.69 -13.54 28.77
CA ALA A 424 23.66 -14.59 28.78
C ALA A 424 22.58 -14.35 27.71
N VAL A 425 22.24 -13.10 27.40
CA VAL A 425 21.30 -12.75 26.32
C VAL A 425 21.95 -12.99 24.96
N LEU A 426 23.19 -12.52 24.79
CA LEU A 426 23.90 -12.62 23.51
C LEU A 426 24.23 -14.07 23.11
N SER A 427 24.20 -14.99 24.07
CA SER A 427 24.40 -16.43 23.84
C SER A 427 23.09 -17.23 23.82
N ASP A 428 21.93 -16.62 24.09
CA ASP A 428 20.64 -17.29 24.02
C ASP A 428 20.28 -17.59 22.55
N PRO A 429 20.12 -18.86 22.16
CA PRO A 429 19.80 -19.24 20.79
C PRO A 429 18.52 -18.61 20.26
N ASP A 430 17.52 -18.42 21.12
CA ASP A 430 16.24 -17.81 20.71
C ASP A 430 16.39 -16.31 20.49
N TYR A 431 17.29 -15.64 21.22
CA TYR A 431 17.63 -14.23 20.96
C TYR A 431 18.35 -14.08 19.62
N LEU A 432 19.31 -14.95 19.33
CA LEU A 432 20.03 -14.95 18.05
C LEU A 432 19.08 -15.20 16.86
N GLN A 433 18.19 -16.19 16.97
CA GLN A 433 17.18 -16.47 15.96
C GLN A 433 16.18 -15.32 15.80
N MET A 434 15.79 -14.67 16.90
CA MET A 434 14.95 -13.47 16.85
C MET A 434 15.65 -12.33 16.11
N LYS A 435 16.92 -12.08 16.38
CA LYS A 435 17.72 -11.03 15.71
C LYS A 435 17.84 -11.28 14.22
N GLU A 436 18.16 -12.51 13.83
CA GLU A 436 18.13 -12.95 12.42
C GLU A 436 16.74 -12.73 11.81
N GLY A 437 15.68 -13.13 12.50
CA GLY A 437 14.30 -12.90 12.06
C GLY A 437 13.96 -11.42 11.85
N PHE A 438 14.51 -10.50 12.64
CA PHE A 438 14.36 -9.06 12.41
C PHE A 438 15.19 -8.51 11.25
N GLU A 439 16.36 -9.09 10.95
CA GLU A 439 17.16 -8.71 9.77
C GLU A 439 16.45 -9.11 8.46
N HIS A 440 15.75 -10.24 8.46
CA HIS A 440 14.99 -10.70 7.31
C HIS A 440 13.52 -10.22 7.29
N GLU A 441 13.11 -9.37 8.24
CA GLU A 441 11.72 -8.93 8.42
C GLU A 441 10.70 -10.07 8.49
N ARG A 442 11.03 -11.14 9.22
CA ARG A 442 10.19 -12.34 9.41
C ARG A 442 9.76 -12.55 10.87
N PHE A 443 10.22 -11.70 11.79
CA PHE A 443 9.85 -11.79 13.20
C PHE A 443 8.72 -10.81 13.54
N LEU A 444 7.62 -11.31 14.11
CA LEU A 444 6.44 -10.55 14.53
C LEU A 444 5.89 -9.60 13.45
N ARG A 445 5.92 -10.03 12.18
CA ARG A 445 5.25 -9.30 11.10
C ARG A 445 3.74 -9.51 11.15
N ARG A 446 3.00 -8.42 10.98
CA ARG A 446 1.53 -8.46 10.88
C ARG A 446 1.08 -9.09 9.57
N GLN A 447 -0.12 -9.66 9.59
CA GLN A 447 -0.76 -10.16 8.36
C GLN A 447 -1.19 -9.06 7.41
N LYS A 448 -1.48 -7.85 7.91
CA LYS A 448 -1.90 -6.69 7.10
C LYS A 448 -0.79 -5.65 7.10
N THR A 449 -0.02 -5.63 6.02
CA THR A 449 1.02 -4.63 5.74
C THR A 449 0.72 -3.97 4.39
N SER A 450 1.43 -2.88 4.09
CA SER A 450 1.40 -2.25 2.76
C SER A 450 1.86 -3.23 1.67
N ASP A 451 2.78 -4.13 1.98
CA ASP A 451 3.29 -5.15 1.05
C ASP A 451 2.18 -6.06 0.48
N ASN A 452 1.07 -6.26 1.20
CA ASN A 452 -0.07 -7.02 0.65
C ASN A 452 -0.69 -6.37 -0.60
N GLY A 453 -0.43 -5.07 -0.86
CA GLY A 453 -0.80 -4.42 -2.12
C GLY A 453 -0.16 -5.08 -3.34
N ALA A 454 1.00 -5.72 -3.16
CA ALA A 454 1.68 -6.49 -4.21
C ALA A 454 1.02 -7.83 -4.53
N ILE A 455 0.01 -8.30 -3.77
CA ILE A 455 -0.69 -9.55 -4.07
C ILE A 455 -1.57 -9.36 -5.33
N PRO A 456 -1.37 -10.12 -6.41
CA PRO A 456 -2.20 -10.05 -7.61
C PRO A 456 -3.61 -10.58 -7.35
N TYR A 457 -4.59 -10.04 -8.08
CA TYR A 457 -5.98 -10.44 -7.91
C TYR A 457 -6.24 -11.93 -8.13
N GLN A 458 -5.41 -12.60 -8.93
CA GLN A 458 -5.56 -14.00 -9.28
C GLN A 458 -5.50 -14.94 -8.06
N PHE A 459 -4.68 -14.60 -7.05
CA PHE A 459 -4.58 -15.35 -5.79
C PHE A 459 -5.85 -15.29 -4.94
N HIS A 460 -6.61 -14.20 -5.08
CA HIS A 460 -7.92 -14.11 -4.44
C HIS A 460 -8.99 -14.75 -5.30
N LEU A 461 -8.84 -14.70 -6.63
CA LEU A 461 -9.77 -15.28 -7.57
C LEU A 461 -9.79 -16.81 -7.53
N GLU A 462 -8.62 -17.46 -7.44
CA GLU A 462 -8.53 -18.93 -7.31
C GLU A 462 -9.30 -19.43 -6.09
N GLU A 463 -9.20 -18.72 -4.96
CA GLU A 463 -9.93 -19.06 -3.74
C GLU A 463 -11.42 -18.80 -3.86
N LEU A 464 -11.83 -17.69 -4.49
CA LEU A 464 -13.24 -17.41 -4.75
C LEU A 464 -13.88 -18.54 -5.54
N ARG A 465 -13.23 -18.96 -6.64
CA ARG A 465 -13.71 -20.07 -7.48
C ARG A 465 -13.80 -21.36 -6.69
N LYS A 466 -12.75 -21.70 -5.92
CA LYS A 466 -12.75 -22.93 -5.11
C LYS A 466 -13.83 -22.94 -4.03
N ILE A 467 -14.08 -21.79 -3.39
CA ILE A 467 -15.17 -21.65 -2.41
C ILE A 467 -16.53 -21.80 -3.09
N CYS A 468 -16.74 -21.18 -4.26
CA CYS A 468 -17.99 -21.31 -5.03
C CYS A 468 -18.22 -22.75 -5.49
N GLU A 469 -17.18 -23.43 -5.97
CA GLU A 469 -17.22 -24.85 -6.34
C GLU A 469 -17.62 -25.74 -5.15
N ASN A 470 -16.93 -25.59 -4.01
CA ASN A 470 -17.16 -26.42 -2.82
C ASN A 470 -18.55 -26.21 -2.21
N GLN A 471 -19.03 -24.97 -2.14
CA GLN A 471 -20.27 -24.60 -1.48
C GLN A 471 -21.48 -24.58 -2.44
N GLY A 472 -21.23 -24.53 -3.75
CA GLY A 472 -22.24 -24.45 -4.80
C GLY A 472 -23.23 -25.61 -4.83
N LYS A 473 -22.81 -26.80 -4.38
CA LYS A 473 -23.71 -27.95 -4.21
C LYS A 473 -24.79 -27.76 -3.13
N TYR A 474 -24.58 -26.85 -2.17
CA TYR A 474 -25.55 -26.54 -1.12
C TYR A 474 -26.25 -25.21 -1.35
N TYR A 475 -25.59 -24.29 -2.06
CA TYR A 475 -26.11 -22.98 -2.43
C TYR A 475 -25.98 -22.80 -3.96
N PRO A 476 -26.94 -23.32 -4.74
CA PRO A 476 -26.82 -23.39 -6.21
C PRO A 476 -26.60 -22.06 -6.93
N PHE A 477 -27.02 -20.95 -6.32
CA PHE A 477 -26.79 -19.61 -6.87
C PHE A 477 -25.29 -19.28 -7.02
N LEU A 478 -24.41 -19.85 -6.19
CA LEU A 478 -22.96 -19.64 -6.28
C LEU A 478 -22.38 -20.12 -7.61
N LEU A 479 -22.92 -21.22 -8.15
CA LEU A 479 -22.52 -21.76 -9.46
C LEU A 479 -23.24 -21.01 -10.60
N THR A 480 -24.53 -20.71 -10.41
CA THR A 480 -25.34 -20.00 -11.42
C THR A 480 -24.82 -18.59 -11.68
N GLU A 481 -24.32 -17.92 -10.64
CA GLU A 481 -23.83 -16.55 -10.67
C GLU A 481 -22.29 -16.47 -10.64
N GLU A 482 -21.58 -17.59 -10.84
CA GLU A 482 -20.11 -17.68 -10.71
C GLU A 482 -19.38 -16.64 -11.56
N ASP A 483 -19.80 -16.46 -12.82
CA ASP A 483 -19.24 -15.46 -13.73
C ASP A 483 -19.40 -14.04 -13.17
N LYS A 484 -20.58 -13.72 -12.62
CA LYS A 484 -20.84 -12.40 -12.04
C LYS A 484 -20.05 -12.20 -10.75
N LEU A 485 -19.95 -13.22 -9.89
CA LEU A 485 -19.15 -13.18 -8.67
C LEU A 485 -17.66 -13.01 -8.97
N THR A 486 -17.14 -13.75 -9.96
CA THR A 486 -15.77 -13.64 -10.47
C THR A 486 -15.51 -12.23 -11.02
N SER A 487 -16.46 -11.65 -11.77
CA SER A 487 -16.33 -10.30 -12.33
C SER A 487 -16.13 -9.21 -11.27
N LEU A 488 -16.65 -9.39 -10.05
CA LEU A 488 -16.42 -8.45 -8.95
C LEU A 488 -14.92 -8.36 -8.60
N VAL A 489 -14.17 -9.44 -8.80
CA VAL A 489 -12.72 -9.51 -8.55
C VAL A 489 -11.94 -9.07 -9.78
N GLU A 490 -12.17 -9.67 -10.94
CA GLU A 490 -11.31 -9.48 -12.13
C GLU A 490 -11.64 -8.23 -12.98
N PHE A 491 -12.84 -7.64 -12.84
CA PHE A 491 -13.20 -6.50 -13.68
C PHE A 491 -12.44 -5.23 -13.26
N ARG A 492 -11.72 -4.64 -14.21
CA ARG A 492 -11.07 -3.33 -14.10
C ARG A 492 -11.59 -2.44 -15.22
N ILE A 493 -12.11 -1.26 -14.86
CA ILE A 493 -12.49 -0.24 -15.84
C ILE A 493 -11.22 0.17 -16.60
N PRO A 494 -11.16 0.00 -17.93
CA PRO A 494 -9.99 0.37 -18.70
C PRO A 494 -9.68 1.87 -18.54
N TYR A 495 -8.40 2.22 -18.43
CA TYR A 495 -8.00 3.60 -18.15
C TYR A 495 -8.47 4.57 -19.26
N TYR A 496 -8.54 4.10 -20.51
CA TYR A 496 -9.01 4.85 -21.67
C TYR A 496 -10.53 5.03 -21.73
N VAL A 497 -11.32 4.31 -20.91
CA VAL A 497 -12.77 4.52 -20.78
C VAL A 497 -13.05 5.67 -19.80
N GLY A 498 -12.31 5.74 -18.69
CA GLY A 498 -12.48 6.80 -17.69
C GLY A 498 -13.72 6.62 -16.80
N PRO A 499 -14.28 7.71 -16.22
CA PRO A 499 -15.47 7.65 -15.36
C PRO A 499 -16.74 7.30 -16.14
N LEU A 500 -17.53 6.36 -15.62
CA LEU A 500 -18.82 5.94 -16.17
C LEU A 500 -19.92 6.93 -15.75
N THR A 501 -19.92 8.12 -16.35
CA THR A 501 -20.87 9.20 -16.04
C THR A 501 -21.70 9.52 -17.27
N THR A 502 -23.00 9.75 -17.08
CA THR A 502 -23.88 10.30 -18.11
C THR A 502 -23.68 11.81 -18.29
N LYS A 503 -23.22 12.50 -17.24
CA LYS A 503 -22.92 13.93 -17.27
C LYS A 503 -21.55 14.16 -17.92
N ASN A 504 -21.53 14.93 -19.00
CA ASN A 504 -20.35 15.18 -19.84
C ASN A 504 -19.70 13.89 -20.38
N ALA A 505 -20.52 12.85 -20.62
CA ALA A 505 -20.06 11.63 -21.26
C ALA A 505 -19.46 11.96 -22.64
N ALA A 506 -18.36 11.31 -22.99
CA ALA A 506 -17.85 11.40 -24.36
C ALA A 506 -18.91 10.83 -25.31
N GLN A 507 -19.25 11.53 -26.38
CA GLN A 507 -20.23 11.05 -27.36
C GLN A 507 -19.53 10.29 -28.50
N ASP A 508 -20.20 9.30 -29.06
CA ASP A 508 -19.78 8.66 -30.30
C ASP A 508 -20.10 9.52 -31.53
N GLY A 509 -19.71 9.03 -32.72
CA GLY A 509 -19.99 9.73 -33.97
C GLY A 509 -21.48 9.87 -34.30
N GLN A 510 -22.36 9.23 -33.52
CA GLN A 510 -23.81 9.32 -33.63
C GLN A 510 -24.42 10.19 -32.52
N GLY A 511 -23.61 10.88 -31.70
CA GLY A 511 -24.07 11.72 -30.61
C GLY A 511 -24.58 10.95 -29.39
N LYS A 512 -24.36 9.63 -29.32
CA LYS A 512 -24.74 8.82 -28.16
C LYS A 512 -23.62 8.82 -27.13
N ASN A 513 -24.00 8.90 -25.86
CA ASN A 513 -23.05 8.82 -24.76
C ASN A 513 -22.32 7.46 -24.79
N ARG A 514 -20.99 7.49 -24.85
CA ARG A 514 -20.14 6.30 -24.75
C ARG A 514 -20.07 5.83 -23.30
N PHE A 515 -20.26 4.54 -23.07
CA PHE A 515 -20.01 3.86 -21.79
C PHE A 515 -20.76 4.46 -20.59
N ALA A 516 -21.95 5.03 -20.83
CA ALA A 516 -22.76 5.74 -19.83
C ALA A 516 -24.12 5.07 -19.60
#